data_AF-A0A9D7MM28-F1
#
_entry.id   AF-A0A9D7MM28-F1
#
_cell.length_a   1.000
_cell.length_b   1.000
_cell.length_c   1.000
_cell.angle_alpha   90.00
_cell.angle_beta   90.00
_cell.angle_gamma   90.00
#
_symmetry.space_group_name_H-M   'P 1'
#
loop_
_entity.id
_entity.type
_entity.pdbx_description
1 polymer ?
#
loop_
_entity_poly.entity_id
_entity_poly.type
_entity_poly.pdbx_seq_one_letter_code
_entity_poly.pdbx_strand_id
1 'polypeptide(L)'
;MEAVSEKVETTVTEIISRSLRIDVGKIVAQARLFVDLDAESLDLLDIRYEIENKFGIKISDNEITESVGRNLTQKEIGELLQSKE
;
A
#
# COMPACT_ATOMS: atom_id res chain seq x y z
N MET A 1 -23.07 0.09 -12.71
CA MET A 1 -22.09 -0.47 -11.74
C MET A 1 -20.95 0.52 -11.44
N GLU A 2 -21.04 1.80 -11.81
CA GLU A 2 -19.94 2.78 -11.65
C GLU A 2 -19.68 3.28 -10.22
N ALA A 3 -20.66 3.21 -9.31
CA ALA A 3 -20.52 3.79 -7.96
C ALA A 3 -19.60 3.00 -6.99
N VAL A 4 -19.23 1.76 -7.32
CA VAL A 4 -18.41 0.92 -6.43
C VAL A 4 -16.91 1.21 -6.61
N SER A 5 -16.45 1.39 -7.86
CA SER A 5 -15.03 1.62 -8.16
C SER A 5 -14.53 2.94 -7.56
N GLU A 6 -15.29 4.02 -7.75
CA GLU A 6 -14.96 5.34 -7.22
C GLU A 6 -14.84 5.33 -5.69
N LYS A 7 -15.65 4.50 -5.02
CA LYS A 7 -15.62 4.34 -3.56
C LYS A 7 -14.38 3.59 -3.09
N VAL A 8 -13.94 2.58 -3.84
CA VAL A 8 -12.71 1.83 -3.54
C VAL A 8 -11.50 2.74 -3.71
N GLU A 9 -11.40 3.44 -4.83
CA GLU A 9 -10.29 4.35 -5.12
C GLU A 9 -10.18 5.44 -4.05
N THR A 10 -11.29 6.11 -3.73
CA THR A 10 -11.30 7.14 -2.67
C THR A 10 -10.84 6.58 -1.32
N THR A 11 -11.33 5.39 -0.94
CA THR A 11 -10.96 4.76 0.33
C THR A 11 -9.47 4.41 0.37
N VAL A 12 -8.93 3.87 -0.73
CA VAL A 12 -7.50 3.51 -0.82
C VAL A 12 -6.63 4.78 -0.80
N THR A 13 -7.04 5.84 -1.49
CA THR A 13 -6.35 7.14 -1.46
C THR A 13 -6.32 7.74 -0.05
N GLU A 14 -7.42 7.67 0.70
CA GLU A 14 -7.46 8.13 2.10
C GLU A 14 -6.52 7.32 3.00
N ILE A 15 -6.46 5.99 2.82
CA ILE A 15 -5.54 5.12 3.57
C ILE A 15 -4.08 5.52 3.29
N ILE A 16 -3.71 5.64 2.01
CA ILE A 16 -2.35 6.01 1.60
C ILE A 16 -1.99 7.40 2.12
N SER A 17 -2.89 8.37 2.03
CA SER A 17 -2.70 9.73 2.56
C SER A 17 -2.42 9.73 4.05
N ARG A 18 -3.15 8.90 4.81
CA ARG A 18 -3.00 8.80 6.26
C ARG A 18 -1.70 8.11 6.65
N SER A 19 -1.34 7.02 5.97
CA SER A 19 -0.09 6.28 6.24
C SER A 19 1.13 7.14 5.91
N LEU A 20 1.17 7.74 4.71
CA LEU A 20 2.31 8.54 4.25
C LEU A 20 2.31 9.99 4.74
N ARG A 21 1.24 10.43 5.41
CA ARG A 21 1.03 11.82 5.87
C ARG A 21 1.18 12.85 4.74
N ILE A 22 0.74 12.49 3.55
CA ILE A 22 0.73 13.36 2.37
C ILE A 22 -0.70 13.75 2.01
N ASP A 23 -0.85 14.87 1.31
CA ASP A 23 -2.16 15.34 0.86
C ASP A 23 -2.78 14.40 -0.18
N VAL A 24 -4.08 14.12 -0.06
CA VAL A 24 -4.82 13.25 -1.00
C VAL A 24 -4.73 13.76 -2.44
N GLY A 25 -4.61 15.07 -2.66
CA GLY A 25 -4.46 15.67 -3.98
C GLY A 25 -3.11 15.40 -4.65
N LYS A 26 -2.11 14.89 -3.90
CA LYS A 26 -0.82 14.45 -4.45
C LYS A 26 -0.82 12.98 -4.88
N ILE A 27 -1.83 12.21 -4.48
CA ILE A 27 -1.92 10.79 -4.77
C ILE A 27 -2.69 10.60 -6.07
N VAL A 28 -2.03 9.99 -7.06
CA VAL A 28 -2.64 9.63 -8.34
C VAL A 28 -2.56 8.12 -8.53
N ALA A 29 -3.54 7.53 -9.24
CA ALA A 29 -3.63 6.08 -9.41
C ALA A 29 -2.37 5.45 -10.04
N GLN A 30 -1.64 6.22 -10.85
CA GLN A 30 -0.40 5.79 -11.49
C GLN A 30 0.88 6.07 -10.68
N ALA A 31 0.77 6.68 -9.48
CA ALA A 31 1.93 7.00 -8.65
C ALA A 31 2.58 5.72 -8.10
N ARG A 32 3.90 5.67 -8.13
CA ARG A 32 4.67 4.60 -7.49
C ARG A 32 4.90 4.96 -6.02
N LEU A 33 4.46 4.10 -5.11
CA LEU A 33 4.56 4.33 -3.66
C LEU A 33 5.99 4.72 -3.23
N PHE A 34 6.99 3.91 -3.60
CA PHE A 34 8.39 4.13 -3.18
C PHE A 34 9.11 5.28 -3.89
N VAL A 35 8.75 5.55 -5.16
CA VAL A 35 9.55 6.48 -5.98
C VAL A 35 8.91 7.86 -6.10
N ASP A 36 7.58 7.91 -6.15
CA ASP A 36 6.85 9.15 -6.39
C ASP A 36 6.21 9.69 -5.09
N LEU A 37 5.86 8.80 -4.15
CA LEU A 37 5.25 9.18 -2.86
C LEU A 37 6.22 9.06 -1.67
N ASP A 38 7.49 8.74 -1.93
CA ASP A 38 8.54 8.60 -0.92
C ASP A 38 8.18 7.64 0.23
N ALA A 39 7.36 6.62 -0.08
CA ALA A 39 6.95 5.63 0.91
C ALA A 39 8.15 4.78 1.35
N GLU A 40 8.21 4.47 2.64
CA GLU A 40 9.13 3.49 3.18
C GLU A 40 8.48 2.11 3.24
N SER A 41 9.32 1.11 3.46
CA SER A 41 8.90 -0.28 3.59
C SER A 41 7.91 -0.52 4.74
N LEU A 42 8.04 0.23 5.85
CA LEU A 42 7.10 0.19 6.96
C LEU A 42 5.74 0.76 6.57
N ASP A 43 5.71 1.82 5.77
CA ASP A 43 4.46 2.42 5.29
C ASP A 43 3.66 1.43 4.43
N LEU A 44 4.34 0.60 3.64
CA LEU A 44 3.68 -0.44 2.87
C LEU A 44 2.95 -1.47 3.76
N LEU A 45 3.54 -1.82 4.91
CA LEU A 45 2.92 -2.74 5.87
C LEU A 45 1.68 -2.12 6.52
N ASP A 46 1.76 -0.85 6.88
CA ASP A 46 0.61 -0.11 7.44
C ASP A 46 -0.51 0.07 6.41
N ILE A 47 -0.18 0.45 5.17
CA ILE A 47 -1.15 0.56 4.06
C ILE A 47 -1.83 -0.78 3.82
N ARG A 48 -1.06 -1.87 3.74
CA ARG A 48 -1.58 -3.23 3.60
C ARG A 48 -2.56 -3.56 4.72
N TYR A 49 -2.14 -3.36 5.97
CA TYR A 49 -2.95 -3.69 7.15
C TYR A 49 -4.27 -2.90 7.17
N GLU A 50 -4.23 -1.60 6.88
CA GLU A 50 -5.43 -0.77 6.84
C GLU A 50 -6.36 -1.17 5.69
N ILE A 51 -5.84 -1.54 4.51
CA ILE A 51 -6.64 -2.06 3.39
C ILE A 51 -7.30 -3.39 3.78
N GLU A 52 -6.53 -4.34 4.32
CA GLU A 52 -7.05 -5.63 4.78
C GLU A 52 -8.19 -5.45 5.80
N ASN A 53 -7.97 -4.59 6.79
CA ASN A 53 -8.95 -4.30 7.84
C ASN A 53 -10.19 -3.59 7.28
N LYS A 54 -10.02 -2.64 6.35
CA LYS A 54 -11.13 -1.85 5.79
C LYS A 54 -12.02 -2.65 4.84
N PHE A 55 -11.42 -3.51 4.03
CA PHE A 55 -12.13 -4.32 3.03
C PHE A 55 -12.45 -5.73 3.52
N GLY A 56 -11.91 -6.15 4.68
CA GLY A 56 -12.08 -7.50 5.23
C GLY A 56 -11.41 -8.58 4.38
N ILE A 57 -10.34 -8.21 3.66
CA ILE A 57 -9.57 -9.10 2.79
C ILE A 57 -8.22 -9.44 3.44
N LYS A 58 -7.55 -10.48 2.93
CA LYS A 58 -6.15 -10.75 3.23
C LYS A 58 -5.35 -10.71 1.95
N ILE A 59 -4.29 -9.91 1.96
CA ILE A 59 -3.36 -9.75 0.84
C ILE A 59 -2.12 -10.56 1.17
N SER A 60 -1.83 -11.59 0.39
CA SER A 60 -0.66 -12.44 0.67
C SER A 60 0.63 -11.69 0.36
N ASP A 61 1.73 -12.01 1.06
CA ASP A 61 3.02 -11.34 0.83
C ASP A 61 3.47 -11.45 -0.63
N ASN A 62 3.20 -12.59 -1.27
CA ASN A 62 3.47 -12.83 -2.68
C ASN A 62 2.76 -11.84 -3.62
N GLU A 63 1.52 -11.46 -3.30
CA GLU A 63 0.74 -10.52 -4.12
C GLU A 63 1.29 -9.09 -4.01
N ILE A 64 1.88 -8.76 -2.85
CA ILE A 64 2.57 -7.49 -2.66
C ILE A 64 3.87 -7.47 -3.45
N THR A 65 4.72 -8.49 -3.33
CA THR A 65 5.99 -8.60 -4.07
C THR A 65 5.80 -8.37 -5.57
N GLU A 66 4.77 -8.97 -6.15
CA GLU A 66 4.46 -8.84 -7.58
C GLU A 66 4.01 -7.42 -7.95
N SER A 67 3.32 -6.74 -7.04
CA SER A 67 2.71 -5.42 -7.27
C SER A 67 3.65 -4.24 -7.04
N VAL A 68 4.56 -4.29 -6.06
CA VAL A 68 5.52 -3.18 -5.77
C VAL A 68 6.76 -3.19 -6.66
N GLY A 69 6.90 -4.19 -7.51
CA GLY A 69 7.93 -4.23 -8.53
C GLY A 69 9.22 -4.88 -8.03
N ARG A 70 9.90 -5.54 -8.97
CA ARG A 70 11.08 -6.41 -8.85
C ARG A 70 12.36 -5.76 -8.27
N ASN A 71 12.27 -4.69 -7.49
CA ASN A 71 13.41 -4.00 -6.87
C ASN A 71 13.58 -4.27 -5.38
N LEU A 72 12.64 -4.96 -4.73
CA LEU A 72 12.80 -5.48 -3.39
C LEU A 72 13.04 -6.99 -3.48
N THR A 73 14.14 -7.46 -2.92
CA THR A 73 14.44 -8.90 -2.88
C THR A 73 13.52 -9.61 -1.89
N GLN A 74 13.27 -10.92 -2.11
CA GLN A 74 12.54 -11.79 -1.17
C GLN A 74 13.11 -11.71 0.27
N LYS A 75 14.41 -11.39 0.39
CA LYS A 75 15.10 -11.20 1.65
C LYS A 75 14.68 -9.90 2.34
N GLU A 76 14.70 -8.78 1.62
CA GLU A 76 14.27 -7.48 2.16
C GLU A 76 12.80 -7.52 2.58
N ILE A 77 11.93 -8.17 1.79
CA ILE A 77 10.51 -8.31 2.13
C ILE A 77 10.33 -9.21 3.37
N GLY A 78 11.11 -10.28 3.49
CA GLY A 78 11.14 -11.10 4.70
C GLY A 78 11.59 -10.31 5.94
N GLU A 79 12.63 -9.48 5.83
CA GLU A 79 13.14 -8.64 6.92
C GLU A 79 12.13 -7.56 7.37
N LEU A 80 11.34 -7.04 6.42
CA LEU A 80 10.29 -6.07 6.70
C LEU A 80 9.09 -6.70 7.41
N LEU A 81 8.66 -7.87 6.94
CA LEU A 81 7.55 -8.60 7.54
C LEU A 81 7.91 -9.17 8.93
N GLN A 82 9.19 -9.46 9.17
CA GLN A 82 9.69 -9.98 10.44
C GLN A 82 10.03 -8.90 11.47
N SER A 83 9.97 -7.60 11.13
CA SER A 83 10.30 -6.50 12.05
C SER A 83 9.20 -6.17 13.09
N LYS A 84 8.35 -7.14 13.42
CA LYS A 84 7.43 -7.09 14.56
C LYS A 84 7.68 -8.27 15.49
N GLU A 85 8.73 -8.15 16.29
CA GLU A 85 8.81 -8.67 17.67
C GLU A 85 9.40 -7.59 18.59
#